data_AF-A0A814M7R9-F1
#
_entry.id   AF-A0A814M7R9-F1
#
_cell.length_a   1.000
_cell.length_b   1.000
_cell.length_c   1.000
_cell.angle_alpha   90.00
_cell.angle_beta   90.00
_cell.angle_gamma   90.00
#
_symmetry.space_group_name_H-M   'P 1'
#
loop_
_entity.id
_entity.type
_entity.pdbx_description
1 polymer ?
#
loop_
_entity_poly.entity_id
_entity_poly.type
_entity_poly.pdbx_seq_one_letter_code
_entity_poly.pdbx_strand_id
1 'polypeptide(L)'
;VITRGNNVYGKYQYTDKVIPKFITAILNGKKMTIHGDGKHVRNFIHVDDTVAAIELILCKGKPKMIYNVGSKDEMKVIDIAAILLKFMKSNFSIEDCIVYVKDRCFNDCRYSLVTSALEGLGWKQMVSFEEGLQRTIDWYTTHPNYWKNKSI
;
A
#
# COMPACT_ATOMS: atom_id res chain seq x y z
N VAL A 1 9.29 -22.85 -5.33
CA VAL A 1 9.43 -21.51 -5.95
C VAL A 1 9.51 -20.50 -4.82
N ILE A 2 10.18 -19.36 -5.01
CA ILE A 2 10.23 -18.26 -4.02
C ILE A 2 9.61 -17.01 -4.65
N THR A 3 8.77 -16.31 -3.90
CA THR A 3 8.23 -14.99 -4.31
C THR A 3 8.79 -13.90 -3.40
N ARG A 4 8.99 -12.70 -3.97
CA ARG A 4 9.44 -11.50 -3.25
C ARG A 4 8.57 -10.33 -3.68
N GLY A 5 7.96 -9.62 -2.73
CA GLY A 5 6.92 -8.64 -3.01
C GLY A 5 7.33 -7.19 -2.70
N ASN A 6 6.67 -6.23 -3.36
CA ASN A 6 6.59 -4.85 -2.88
C ASN A 6 5.63 -4.71 -1.68
N ASN A 7 5.36 -3.46 -1.24
CA ASN A 7 4.40 -3.21 -0.18
C ASN A 7 2.99 -3.50 -0.70
N VAL A 8 2.37 -4.56 -0.19
CA VAL A 8 1.00 -4.91 -0.54
C VAL A 8 0.03 -4.02 0.23
N TYR A 9 -1.05 -3.59 -0.41
CA TYR A 9 -2.15 -2.87 0.24
C TYR A 9 -3.51 -3.33 -0.26
N GLY A 10 -4.56 -3.10 0.54
CA GLY A 10 -5.93 -3.45 0.18
C GLY A 10 -6.80 -3.83 1.38
N LYS A 11 -7.90 -4.52 1.07
CA LYS A 11 -8.84 -5.09 2.04
C LYS A 11 -8.12 -6.00 3.06
N TYR A 12 -8.65 -6.05 4.28
CA TYR A 12 -8.16 -6.86 5.40
C TYR A 12 -6.74 -6.56 5.91
N GLN A 13 -6.06 -5.53 5.42
CA GLN A 13 -4.79 -5.12 6.01
C GLN A 13 -4.97 -4.62 7.45
N TYR A 14 -3.98 -4.81 8.32
CA TYR A 14 -4.04 -4.24 9.68
C TYR A 14 -3.85 -2.71 9.65
N THR A 15 -4.49 -2.01 10.58
CA THR A 15 -4.49 -0.54 10.67
C THR A 15 -3.18 0.06 11.20
N ASP A 16 -2.18 -0.76 11.49
CA ASP A 16 -0.82 -0.31 11.78
C ASP A 16 -0.03 0.03 10.50
N LYS A 17 -0.50 -0.43 9.33
CA LYS A 17 0.12 -0.17 8.02
C LYS A 17 -0.31 1.19 7.46
N VAL A 18 0.56 1.83 6.69
CA VAL A 18 0.44 3.25 6.31
C VAL A 18 -0.91 3.63 5.69
N ILE A 19 -1.36 2.94 4.64
CA ILE A 19 -2.62 3.23 3.94
C ILE A 19 -3.84 3.04 4.87
N PRO A 20 -4.06 1.87 5.49
CA PRO A 20 -5.22 1.71 6.37
C PRO A 20 -5.15 2.55 7.64
N LYS A 21 -3.96 2.84 8.16
CA LYS A 21 -3.77 3.78 9.28
C LYS A 21 -4.26 5.17 8.91
N PHE A 22 -3.93 5.64 7.71
CA PHE A 22 -4.33 6.98 7.26
C PHE A 22 -5.83 7.05 6.96
N ILE A 23 -6.38 6.06 6.26
CA ILE A 23 -7.83 6.00 6.00
C ILE A 23 -8.61 6.03 7.32
N THR A 24 -8.24 5.18 8.27
CA THR A 24 -8.93 5.12 9.56
C THR A 24 -8.66 6.35 10.44
N ALA A 25 -7.50 7.01 10.33
CA ALA A 25 -7.28 8.30 10.98
C ALA A 25 -8.26 9.36 10.46
N ILE A 26 -8.39 9.50 9.13
CA ILE A 26 -9.31 10.43 8.48
C ILE A 26 -10.76 10.13 8.89
N LEU A 27 -11.19 8.86 8.83
CA LEU A 27 -12.55 8.44 9.23
C LEU A 27 -12.88 8.73 10.71
N ASN A 28 -11.87 8.84 11.58
CA ASN A 28 -12.05 9.16 12.99
C ASN A 28 -11.77 10.64 13.32
N GLY A 29 -11.54 11.49 12.31
CA GLY A 29 -11.14 12.89 12.53
C GLY A 29 -9.80 13.04 13.27
N LYS A 30 -8.91 12.04 13.15
CA LYS A 30 -7.58 12.04 13.75
C LYS A 30 -6.52 12.44 12.72
N LYS A 31 -5.41 12.98 13.20
CA LYS A 31 -4.25 13.30 12.35
C LYS A 31 -3.51 12.02 11.92
N MET A 32 -2.98 12.04 10.70
CA MET A 32 -2.10 11.02 10.15
C MET A 32 -0.67 11.22 10.67
N THR A 33 -0.04 10.14 11.13
CA THR A 33 1.33 10.19 11.65
C THR A 33 2.35 9.80 10.58
N ILE A 34 3.32 10.65 10.28
CA ILE A 34 4.40 10.39 9.32
C ILE A 34 5.74 10.28 10.04
N HIS A 35 6.51 9.24 9.74
CA HIS A 35 7.87 9.07 10.28
C HIS A 35 8.88 9.92 9.50
N GLY A 36 9.79 10.57 10.22
CA GLY A 36 10.85 11.39 9.62
C GLY A 36 10.27 12.59 8.86
N ASP A 37 10.74 12.81 7.64
CA ASP A 37 10.24 13.88 6.77
C ASP A 37 9.19 13.39 5.75
N GLY A 38 8.79 12.12 5.81
CA GLY A 38 7.79 11.54 4.90
C GLY A 38 8.24 11.33 3.46
N LYS A 39 9.51 11.60 3.13
CA LYS A 39 10.04 11.49 1.76
C LYS A 39 10.47 10.07 1.39
N HIS A 40 10.37 9.13 2.32
CA HIS A 40 10.63 7.71 2.07
C HIS A 40 9.76 7.19 0.93
N VAL A 41 10.41 6.60 -0.06
CA VAL A 41 9.79 6.18 -1.31
C VAL A 41 9.58 4.67 -1.30
N ARG A 42 8.38 4.22 -1.66
CA ARG A 42 8.00 2.81 -1.67
C ARG A 42 7.14 2.48 -2.89
N ASN A 43 7.35 1.30 -3.45
CA ASN A 43 6.42 0.73 -4.42
C ASN A 43 5.24 0.05 -3.70
N PHE A 44 4.03 0.31 -4.19
CA PHE A 44 2.78 -0.25 -3.67
C PHE A 44 2.07 -1.08 -4.72
N ILE A 45 1.68 -2.29 -4.37
CA ILE A 45 0.93 -3.20 -5.25
C ILE A 45 -0.38 -3.60 -4.58
N HIS A 46 -1.49 -3.54 -5.32
CA HIS A 46 -2.78 -3.95 -4.79
C HIS A 46 -2.79 -5.46 -4.49
N VAL A 47 -3.52 -5.85 -3.44
CA VAL A 47 -3.60 -7.25 -3.00
C VAL A 47 -4.10 -8.19 -4.10
N ASP A 48 -5.05 -7.74 -4.93
CA ASP A 48 -5.60 -8.56 -6.01
C ASP A 48 -4.52 -8.89 -7.08
N ASP A 49 -3.67 -7.93 -7.45
CA ASP A 49 -2.56 -8.16 -8.39
C ASP A 49 -1.50 -9.09 -7.79
N THR A 50 -1.28 -8.98 -6.47
CA THR A 50 -0.36 -9.88 -5.75
C THR A 50 -0.88 -11.32 -5.75
N VAL A 51 -2.18 -11.52 -5.51
CA VAL A 51 -2.81 -12.84 -5.53
C VAL A 51 -2.79 -13.41 -6.96
N ALA A 52 -3.13 -12.62 -7.97
CA ALA A 52 -3.07 -13.03 -9.37
C ALA A 52 -1.64 -13.44 -9.80
N ALA A 53 -0.61 -12.73 -9.32
CA ALA A 53 0.78 -13.13 -9.54
C ALA A 53 1.10 -14.49 -8.92
N ILE A 54 0.70 -14.71 -7.66
CA ILE A 54 0.94 -15.97 -6.94
C ILE A 54 0.23 -17.13 -7.63
N GLU A 55 -1.02 -16.94 -8.06
CA GLU A 55 -1.79 -17.93 -8.80
C GLU A 55 -1.10 -18.30 -10.12
N LEU A 56 -0.64 -17.30 -10.89
CA LEU A 56 0.07 -17.56 -12.13
C LEU A 56 1.39 -18.33 -11.90
N ILE A 57 2.14 -17.96 -10.86
CA ILE A 57 3.39 -18.63 -10.47
C ILE A 57 3.12 -20.07 -10.02
N LEU A 58 2.00 -20.32 -9.33
CA LEU A 58 1.60 -21.67 -8.94
C LEU A 58 1.36 -22.55 -10.18
N CYS A 59 0.71 -22.01 -11.21
CA CYS A 59 0.36 -22.74 -12.43
C CYS A 59 1.52 -22.89 -13.42
N LYS A 60 2.37 -21.87 -13.57
CA LYS A 60 3.37 -21.77 -14.65
C LYS A 60 4.81 -21.58 -14.16
N GLY A 61 5.01 -21.41 -12.87
CA GLY A 61 6.33 -21.17 -12.28
C GLY A 61 7.23 -22.40 -12.39
N LYS A 62 8.53 -22.16 -12.58
CA LYS A 62 9.52 -23.24 -12.65
C LYS A 62 10.12 -23.53 -11.26
N PRO A 63 10.30 -24.80 -10.87
CA PRO A 63 10.98 -25.16 -9.62
C PRO A 63 12.33 -24.45 -9.47
N LYS A 64 12.71 -24.14 -8.22
CA LYS A 64 13.96 -23.44 -7.86
C LYS A 64 14.11 -22.01 -8.43
N MET A 65 13.08 -21.44 -9.06
CA MET A 65 13.09 -20.03 -9.49
C MET A 65 12.61 -19.07 -8.39
N ILE A 66 13.04 -17.81 -8.53
CA ILE A 66 12.58 -16.66 -7.77
C ILE A 66 11.77 -15.76 -8.71
N TYR A 67 10.60 -15.31 -8.25
CA TYR A 67 9.76 -14.35 -8.97
C TYR A 67 9.54 -13.11 -8.09
N ASN A 68 9.95 -11.95 -8.58
CA ASN A 68 9.61 -10.67 -7.96
C ASN A 68 8.20 -10.27 -8.39
N VAL A 69 7.35 -9.94 -7.42
CA VAL A 69 5.95 -9.51 -7.58
C VAL A 69 5.90 -8.04 -7.17
N GLY A 70 5.78 -7.15 -8.14
CA GLY A 70 5.94 -5.73 -7.88
C GLY A 70 5.21 -4.84 -8.87
N SER A 71 5.04 -3.58 -8.49
CA SER A 71 4.41 -2.53 -9.28
C SER A 71 5.42 -1.44 -9.63
N LYS A 72 5.07 -0.63 -10.63
CA LYS A 72 5.82 0.61 -10.94
C LYS A 72 5.33 1.81 -10.13
N ASP A 73 4.33 1.61 -9.28
CA ASP A 73 3.66 2.66 -8.52
C ASP A 73 4.50 3.07 -7.30
N GLU A 74 5.42 3.98 -7.57
CA GLU A 74 6.36 4.51 -6.60
C GLU A 74 5.77 5.75 -5.89
N MET A 75 5.56 5.65 -4.58
CA MET A 75 4.88 6.67 -3.79
C MET A 75 5.71 7.11 -2.59
N LYS A 76 5.73 8.42 -2.32
CA LYS A 76 6.14 8.94 -1.00
C LYS A 76 4.98 8.84 -0.03
N VAL A 77 5.28 8.64 1.24
CA VAL A 77 4.24 8.56 2.29
C VAL A 77 3.41 9.85 2.36
N ILE A 78 4.05 11.01 2.17
CA ILE A 78 3.35 12.31 2.13
C ILE A 78 2.38 12.43 0.96
N ASP A 79 2.73 11.88 -0.21
CA ASP A 79 1.89 11.92 -1.41
C ASP A 79 0.63 11.04 -1.20
N ILE A 80 0.79 9.89 -0.52
CA ILE A 80 -0.35 9.04 -0.14
C ILE A 80 -1.33 9.80 0.75
N ALA A 81 -0.84 10.52 1.74
CA ALA A 81 -1.68 11.33 2.62
C ALA A 81 -2.47 12.40 1.83
N ALA A 82 -1.81 13.09 0.90
CA ALA A 82 -2.43 14.08 0.03
C ALA A 82 -3.55 13.47 -0.85
N ILE A 83 -3.27 12.33 -1.49
CA ILE A 83 -4.24 11.65 -2.36
C ILE A 83 -5.45 11.17 -1.56
N LEU A 84 -5.23 10.61 -0.35
CA LEU A 84 -6.31 10.18 0.52
C LEU A 84 -7.24 11.34 0.93
N LEU A 85 -6.68 12.49 1.33
CA LEU A 85 -7.47 13.68 1.66
C LEU A 85 -8.33 14.13 0.48
N LYS A 86 -7.77 14.12 -0.74
CA LYS A 86 -8.50 14.43 -1.97
C LYS A 86 -9.63 13.43 -2.25
N PHE A 87 -9.35 12.13 -2.19
CA PHE A 87 -10.31 11.08 -2.54
C PHE A 87 -11.45 11.00 -1.51
N MET A 88 -11.13 11.23 -0.25
CA MET A 88 -12.10 11.25 0.85
C MET A 88 -12.78 12.62 1.03
N LYS A 89 -12.53 13.57 0.12
CA LYS A 89 -13.15 14.92 0.12
C LYS A 89 -13.01 15.65 1.46
N SER A 90 -11.83 15.57 2.07
CA SER A 90 -11.52 16.32 3.28
C SER A 90 -11.43 17.82 2.98
N ASN A 91 -12.01 18.65 3.86
CA ASN A 91 -11.89 20.11 3.78
C ASN A 91 -10.65 20.65 4.51
N PHE A 92 -9.88 19.78 5.17
CA PHE A 92 -8.68 20.17 5.90
C PHE A 92 -7.46 20.22 4.99
N SER A 93 -6.55 21.15 5.29
CA SER A 93 -5.25 21.17 4.66
C SER A 93 -4.41 19.95 5.10
N ILE A 94 -3.40 19.62 4.31
CA ILE A 94 -2.50 18.52 4.62
C ILE A 94 -1.70 18.82 5.90
N GLU A 95 -1.35 20.09 6.13
CA GLU A 95 -0.65 20.59 7.30
C GLU A 95 -1.48 20.40 8.59
N ASP A 96 -2.80 20.58 8.51
CA ASP A 96 -3.69 20.38 9.65
C ASP A 96 -3.83 18.89 10.01
N CYS A 97 -3.75 18.03 9.00
CA CYS A 97 -4.02 16.60 9.09
C CYS A 97 -2.80 15.74 9.36
N ILE A 98 -1.58 16.30 9.43
CA ILE A 98 -0.35 15.52 9.60
C ILE A 98 0.37 15.86 10.91
N VAL A 99 0.93 14.83 11.55
CA VAL A 99 1.90 14.95 12.64
C VAL A 99 3.15 14.17 12.26
N TYR A 100 4.30 14.85 12.30
CA TYR A 100 5.59 14.19 12.11
C TYR A 100 6.05 13.57 13.42
N VAL A 101 6.49 12.32 13.35
CA VAL A 101 7.04 11.56 14.47
C VAL A 101 8.47 11.14 14.14
N LYS A 102 9.25 10.81 15.18
CA LYS A 102 10.64 10.36 15.04
C LYS A 102 10.74 9.25 13.98
N ASP A 103 11.75 9.36 13.12
CA ASP A 103 11.99 8.35 12.10
C ASP A 103 12.40 7.01 12.72
N ARG A 104 12.20 5.94 11.96
CA ARG A 104 12.66 4.61 12.35
C ARG A 104 14.16 4.52 12.13
N CYS A 105 14.87 3.92 13.09
CA CYS A 105 16.27 3.57 12.88
C CYS A 105 16.40 2.62 11.68
N PHE A 106 17.38 2.86 10.81
CA PHE A 106 17.71 2.03 9.64
C PHE A 106 16.59 1.91 8.59
N ASN A 107 15.85 3.00 8.35
CA ASN A 107 14.83 3.02 7.32
C ASN A 107 15.45 3.22 5.93
N ASP A 108 15.37 2.20 5.07
CA ASP A 108 15.89 2.30 3.69
C ASP A 108 15.17 3.38 2.89
N CYS A 109 15.91 4.13 2.06
CA CYS A 109 15.32 5.25 1.31
C CYS A 109 14.38 4.80 0.18
N ARG A 110 14.70 3.69 -0.51
CA ARG A 110 14.00 3.24 -1.73
C ARG A 110 14.20 1.75 -1.98
N TYR A 111 13.15 1.07 -2.44
CA TYR A 111 13.23 -0.29 -3.00
C TYR A 111 12.91 -0.25 -4.49
N SER A 112 13.66 -0.95 -5.32
CA SER A 112 13.32 -1.16 -6.73
C SER A 112 13.39 -2.66 -7.05
N LEU A 113 12.40 -3.17 -7.77
CA LEU A 113 12.32 -4.58 -8.15
C LEU A 113 12.24 -4.72 -9.66
N VAL A 114 12.93 -5.74 -10.19
CA VAL A 114 12.82 -6.15 -11.59
C VAL A 114 11.86 -7.34 -11.67
N THR A 115 10.76 -7.19 -12.42
CA THR A 115 9.63 -8.15 -12.54
C THR A 115 9.68 -9.02 -13.81
N SER A 116 10.73 -8.91 -14.62
CA SER A 116 10.83 -9.54 -15.94
C SER A 116 10.58 -11.05 -15.97
N ALA A 117 11.01 -11.79 -14.94
CA ALA A 117 10.76 -13.23 -14.84
C ALA A 117 9.26 -13.57 -14.71
N LEU A 118 8.50 -12.74 -14.00
CA LEU A 118 7.06 -12.88 -13.82
C LEU A 118 6.29 -12.41 -15.06
N GLU A 119 6.71 -11.29 -15.65
CA GLU A 119 6.18 -10.79 -16.93
C GLU A 119 6.36 -11.82 -18.05
N GLY A 120 7.48 -12.56 -18.06
CA GLY A 120 7.73 -13.66 -19.00
C GLY A 120 6.75 -14.83 -18.87
N LEU A 121 5.98 -14.93 -17.78
CA LEU A 121 4.87 -15.89 -17.65
C LEU A 121 3.53 -15.35 -18.19
N GLY A 122 3.52 -14.10 -18.66
CA GLY A 122 2.33 -13.38 -19.11
C GLY A 122 1.65 -12.55 -18.02
N TRP A 123 2.31 -12.32 -16.88
CA TRP A 123 1.76 -11.45 -15.83
C TRP A 123 1.81 -9.98 -16.23
N LYS A 124 0.77 -9.23 -15.84
CA LYS A 124 0.74 -7.78 -15.92
C LYS A 124 -0.04 -7.24 -14.73
N GLN A 125 0.42 -6.13 -14.16
CA GLN A 125 -0.34 -5.36 -13.18
C GLN A 125 -1.63 -4.83 -13.82
N MET A 126 -2.78 -5.08 -13.18
CA MET A 126 -4.09 -4.69 -13.68
C MET A 126 -4.70 -3.52 -12.92
N VAL A 127 -4.37 -3.37 -11.63
CA VAL A 127 -4.94 -2.32 -10.77
C VAL A 127 -3.92 -1.20 -10.62
N SER A 128 -4.29 0.02 -11.06
CA SER A 128 -3.44 1.20 -10.81
C SER A 128 -3.45 1.59 -9.33
N PHE A 129 -2.47 2.39 -8.90
CA PHE A 129 -2.43 2.87 -7.53
C PHE A 129 -3.72 3.58 -7.10
N GLU A 130 -4.18 4.55 -7.90
CA GLU A 130 -5.40 5.33 -7.64
C GLU A 130 -6.64 4.46 -7.58
N GLU A 131 -6.80 3.52 -8.52
CA GLU A 131 -7.93 2.60 -8.53
C GLU A 131 -7.92 1.71 -7.29
N GLY A 132 -6.78 1.10 -6.98
CA GLY A 132 -6.64 0.26 -5.80
C GLY A 132 -6.85 1.05 -4.51
N LEU A 133 -6.44 2.32 -4.47
CA LEU A 133 -6.63 3.18 -3.32
C LEU A 133 -8.11 3.51 -3.09
N GLN A 134 -8.85 3.83 -4.16
CA GLN A 134 -10.30 4.03 -4.08
C GLN A 134 -11.01 2.77 -3.56
N ARG A 135 -10.72 1.60 -4.16
CA ARG A 135 -11.25 0.31 -3.70
C ARG A 135 -10.94 0.04 -2.22
N THR A 136 -9.74 0.43 -1.78
CA THR A 136 -9.32 0.29 -0.38
C THR A 136 -10.11 1.23 0.53
N ILE A 137 -10.27 2.51 0.18
CA ILE A 137 -11.08 3.48 0.91
C ILE A 137 -12.51 2.97 1.08
N ASP A 138 -13.13 2.52 -0.02
CA ASP A 138 -14.50 2.03 -0.03
C ASP A 138 -14.66 0.85 0.93
N TRP A 139 -13.70 -0.07 0.94
CA TRP A 139 -13.71 -1.21 1.84
C TRP A 139 -13.64 -0.81 3.31
N TYR A 140 -12.69 0.05 3.72
CA TYR A 140 -12.59 0.48 5.12
C TYR A 140 -13.78 1.34 5.58
N THR A 141 -14.39 2.10 4.65
CA THR A 141 -15.58 2.91 4.92
C THR A 141 -16.82 2.02 5.16
N THR A 142 -16.96 0.96 4.36
CA THR A 142 -18.10 0.02 4.44
C THR A 142 -17.92 -1.08 5.47
N HIS A 143 -16.71 -1.30 6.00
CA HIS A 143 -16.40 -2.35 6.98
C HIS A 143 -15.85 -1.79 8.31
N PRO A 144 -16.54 -0.85 8.99
CA PRO A 144 -16.05 -0.26 10.24
C PRO A 144 -15.83 -1.29 11.35
N ASN A 145 -16.63 -2.36 11.40
CA ASN A 145 -16.52 -3.42 12.40
C ASN A 145 -15.18 -4.18 12.32
N TYR A 146 -14.53 -4.21 11.15
CA TYR A 146 -13.25 -4.88 10.99
C TYR A 146 -12.14 -4.20 11.79
N TRP A 147 -12.14 -2.86 11.84
CA TRP A 147 -11.02 -2.09 12.34
C TRP A 147 -11.31 -1.31 13.63
N LYS A 148 -12.56 -0.92 13.91
CA LYS A 148 -12.90 -0.19 15.14
C LYS A 148 -12.58 -0.99 16.41
N ASN A 149 -12.84 -2.30 16.38
CA ASN A 149 -12.66 -3.19 17.54
C ASN A 149 -11.25 -3.76 17.68
N LYS A 150 -10.31 -3.34 16.80
CA LYS A 150 -8.91 -3.81 16.79
C LYS A 150 -7.92 -2.72 17.21
N SER A 151 -8.42 -1.63 17.79
CA SER A 151 -7.57 -0.59 18.36
C SER A 151 -6.95 -1.13 19.66
N ILE A 152 -5.70 -1.59 19.57
CA ILE A 152 -4.83 -1.83 20.73
C ILE A 152 -4.37 -0.48 21.28
#